data_AF-A0AAV3AZ41-F1
#
_entry.id   AF-A0AAV3AZ41-F1
#
_cell.length_a   1.000
_cell.length_b   1.000
_cell.length_c   1.000
_cell.angle_alpha   90.00
_cell.angle_beta   90.00
_cell.angle_gamma   90.00
#
_symmetry.space_group_name_H-M   'P 1'
#
loop_
_entity.id
_entity.type
_entity.pdbx_description
1 polymer ?
#
loop_
_entity_poly.entity_id
_entity_poly.type
_entity_poly.pdbx_seq_one_letter_code
_entity_poly.pdbx_strand_id
1 'polypeptide(L)'
;MGHTLVHVLVYRVGEGYVPLKTNPAIPLHRTFYNPAWVIHGGGIDPLMRGMLVNSAKINRQYQIMSDELRDHLFESTNKLGLDLAAINIQRGRERGLPDIDHFLFKDQLYCSLI
;
A
#
# COMPACT_ATOMS: atom_id res chain seq x y z
N MET A 1 3.27 8.33 -5.11
CA MET A 1 4.43 7.83 -4.32
C MET A 1 4.04 7.00 -3.09
N GLY A 2 2.94 7.30 -2.37
CA GLY A 2 2.59 6.61 -1.12
C GLY A 2 2.43 5.08 -1.19
N HIS A 3 2.05 4.50 -2.34
CA HIS A 3 1.91 3.04 -2.49
C HIS A 3 3.23 2.28 -2.25
N THR A 4 4.38 2.95 -2.35
CA THR A 4 5.69 2.34 -2.07
C THR A 4 5.97 2.12 -0.58
N LEU A 5 5.21 2.80 0.28
CA LEU A 5 5.35 2.78 1.74
C LEU A 5 4.41 1.79 2.42
N VAL A 6 3.51 1.17 1.65
CA VAL A 6 2.52 0.23 2.18
C VAL A 6 3.20 -1.07 2.59
N HIS A 7 2.96 -1.48 3.84
CA HIS A 7 3.48 -2.72 4.39
C HIS A 7 2.69 -3.93 3.87
N VAL A 8 3.32 -5.10 3.81
CA VAL A 8 2.68 -6.37 3.43
C VAL A 8 1.68 -6.91 4.48
N LEU A 9 1.71 -6.35 5.68
CA LEU A 9 0.98 -6.85 6.84
C LEU A 9 0.28 -5.69 7.52
N VAL A 10 -0.92 -5.97 8.01
CA VAL A 10 -1.66 -5.12 8.93
C VAL A 10 -1.50 -5.68 10.34
N TYR A 11 -0.77 -4.96 11.18
CA TYR A 11 -0.50 -5.37 12.54
C TYR A 11 -1.63 -4.97 13.49
N ARG A 12 -1.94 -5.85 14.44
CA ARG A 12 -2.96 -5.67 15.47
C ARG A 12 -2.34 -5.83 16.84
N VAL A 13 -2.34 -4.73 17.58
CA VAL A 13 -1.63 -4.60 18.85
C VAL A 13 -2.63 -4.25 19.95
N GLY A 14 -2.68 -5.06 21.00
CA GLY A 14 -3.57 -4.84 22.14
C GLY A 14 -3.07 -3.78 23.11
N GLU A 15 -3.67 -3.76 24.30
CA GLU A 15 -3.21 -2.94 25.41
C GLU A 15 -1.76 -3.28 25.81
N GLY A 16 -1.05 -2.30 26.36
CA GLY A 16 0.36 -2.46 26.71
C GLY A 16 1.31 -2.62 25.50
N TYR A 17 0.85 -2.34 24.29
CA TYR A 17 1.60 -2.50 23.04
C TYR A 17 2.05 -3.94 22.77
N VAL A 18 1.28 -4.92 23.25
CA VAL A 18 1.55 -6.35 23.03
C VAL A 18 0.73 -6.86 21.83
N PRO A 19 1.31 -7.66 20.90
CA PRO A 19 0.55 -8.26 19.81
C PRO A 19 -0.66 -9.07 20.31
N LEU A 20 -1.78 -8.99 19.60
CA LEU A 20 -2.97 -9.78 19.96
C LEU A 20 -2.71 -11.28 19.83
N LYS A 21 -3.30 -12.09 20.72
CA LYS A 21 -3.16 -13.56 20.67
C LYS A 21 -3.70 -14.16 19.37
N THR A 22 -4.78 -13.60 18.83
CA THR A 22 -5.45 -14.08 17.62
C THR A 22 -5.21 -13.11 16.46
N ASN A 23 -4.63 -13.61 15.37
CA ASN A 23 -4.32 -12.84 14.16
C ASN A 23 -3.58 -11.51 14.46
N PRO A 24 -2.38 -11.55 15.10
CA PRO A 24 -1.59 -10.35 15.42
C PRO A 24 -1.09 -9.59 14.17
N ALA A 25 -0.95 -10.28 13.05
CA ALA A 25 -0.58 -9.71 11.76
C ALA A 25 -1.40 -10.38 10.67
N ILE A 26 -1.99 -9.57 9.80
CA ILE A 26 -2.89 -10.03 8.74
C ILE A 26 -2.30 -9.63 7.39
N PRO A 27 -2.20 -10.54 6.41
CA PRO A 27 -1.85 -10.17 5.03
C PRO A 27 -2.79 -9.09 4.49
N LEU A 28 -2.22 -8.05 3.88
CA LEU A 28 -2.97 -6.87 3.44
C LEU A 28 -4.13 -7.22 2.51
N HIS A 29 -3.95 -8.14 1.58
CA HIS A 29 -4.98 -8.58 0.61
C HIS A 29 -6.25 -9.12 1.27
N ARG A 30 -6.16 -9.64 2.51
CA ARG A 30 -7.31 -10.14 3.30
C ARG A 30 -8.05 -9.05 4.06
N THR A 31 -7.53 -7.82 4.05
CA THR A 31 -8.11 -6.68 4.77
C THR A 31 -8.94 -5.78 3.87
N PHE A 32 -8.69 -5.78 2.54
CA PHE A 32 -9.48 -5.01 1.60
C PHE A 32 -10.95 -5.42 1.63
N TYR A 33 -11.84 -4.43 1.75
CA TYR A 33 -13.29 -4.61 1.79
C TYR A 33 -13.78 -5.61 2.87
N ASN A 34 -13.01 -5.81 3.94
CA ASN A 34 -13.35 -6.77 4.99
C ASN A 34 -13.59 -6.05 6.34
N PRO A 35 -14.82 -5.54 6.59
CA PRO A 35 -15.14 -4.84 7.83
C PRO A 35 -15.16 -5.76 9.06
N ALA A 36 -15.16 -7.09 8.88
CA ALA A 36 -15.14 -8.04 9.99
C ALA A 36 -13.91 -7.86 10.90
N TRP A 37 -12.78 -7.40 10.34
CA TRP A 37 -11.58 -7.07 11.12
C TRP A 37 -11.79 -5.95 12.13
N VAL A 38 -12.73 -5.04 11.88
CA VAL A 38 -13.08 -3.97 12.83
C VAL A 38 -14.22 -4.41 13.73
N ILE A 39 -15.32 -4.93 13.16
CA ILE A 39 -16.54 -5.29 13.90
C ILE A 39 -16.29 -6.42 14.89
N HIS A 40 -15.54 -7.46 14.48
CA HIS A 40 -15.27 -8.64 15.29
C HIS A 40 -13.81 -8.71 15.80
N GLY A 41 -12.95 -7.80 15.34
CA GLY A 41 -11.52 -7.78 15.68
C GLY A 41 -11.14 -6.84 16.82
N GLY A 42 -12.10 -6.36 17.61
CA GLY A 42 -11.83 -5.47 18.75
C GLY A 42 -11.80 -3.99 18.39
N GLY A 43 -12.51 -3.57 17.34
CA GLY A 43 -12.61 -2.17 16.93
C GLY A 43 -11.37 -1.67 16.17
N ILE A 44 -11.18 -0.36 16.19
CA ILE A 44 -10.08 0.31 15.47
C ILE A 44 -8.80 0.41 16.30
N ASP A 45 -8.91 0.36 17.63
CA ASP A 45 -7.80 0.55 18.56
C ASP A 45 -6.60 -0.37 18.26
N PRO A 46 -6.78 -1.68 17.99
CA PRO A 46 -5.64 -2.54 17.74
C PRO A 46 -4.90 -2.21 16.44
N LEU A 47 -5.63 -1.73 15.44
CA LEU A 47 -5.08 -1.30 14.16
C LEU A 47 -4.32 0.02 14.32
N MET A 48 -4.90 0.98 15.05
CA MET A 48 -4.25 2.27 15.35
C MET A 48 -2.94 2.07 16.11
N ARG A 49 -2.94 1.25 17.18
CA ARG A 49 -1.70 0.91 17.91
C ARG A 49 -0.69 0.21 17.00
N GLY A 50 -1.15 -0.68 16.12
CA GLY A 50 -0.33 -1.32 15.10
C GLY A 50 0.36 -0.30 14.18
N MET A 51 -0.36 0.71 13.70
CA MET A 51 0.24 1.77 12.86
C MET A 51 1.25 2.64 13.61
N LEU A 52 1.04 2.88 14.91
CA LEU A 52 1.95 3.70 15.72
C LEU A 52 3.30 3.03 16.00
N VAL A 53 3.30 1.70 16.22
CA VAL A 53 4.52 0.98 16.62
C VAL A 53 5.25 0.31 15.47
N ASN A 54 4.63 0.18 14.30
CA ASN A 54 5.25 -0.43 13.13
C ASN A 54 5.68 0.65 12.13
N SER A 55 6.87 0.48 11.58
CA SER A 55 7.37 1.38 10.54
C SER A 55 6.69 1.12 9.20
N ALA A 56 6.55 2.18 8.42
CA ALA A 56 6.18 2.06 7.01
C ALA A 56 7.27 1.29 6.24
N LYS A 57 6.89 0.71 5.10
CA LYS A 57 7.86 0.10 4.19
C LYS A 57 8.80 1.18 3.67
N ILE A 58 10.11 0.90 3.68
CA ILE A 58 11.10 1.78 3.07
C ILE A 58 11.06 1.60 1.55
N ASN A 59 10.98 2.70 0.80
CA ASN A 59 11.08 2.67 -0.64
C ASN A 59 12.54 2.49 -1.07
N ARG A 60 12.87 1.35 -1.67
CA ARG A 60 14.19 1.05 -2.24
C ARG A 60 14.04 0.80 -3.74
N GLN A 61 15.03 1.19 -4.54
CA GLN A 61 14.99 1.10 -6.01
C GLN A 61 14.67 -0.31 -6.52
N TYR A 62 15.14 -1.35 -5.85
CA TYR A 62 14.89 -2.75 -6.21
C TYR A 62 13.69 -3.39 -5.48
N GLN A 63 13.01 -2.62 -4.62
CA GLN A 63 11.89 -3.08 -3.80
C GLN A 63 10.85 -1.95 -3.69
N ILE A 64 10.32 -1.52 -4.84
CA ILE A 64 9.45 -0.34 -4.91
C ILE A 64 8.07 -0.64 -4.34
N MET A 65 7.44 -1.74 -4.74
CA MET A 65 6.09 -2.13 -4.33
C MET A 65 6.08 -3.55 -3.75
N SER A 66 5.20 -3.80 -2.79
CA SER A 66 5.01 -5.13 -2.20
C SER A 66 4.15 -6.03 -3.10
N ASP A 67 4.34 -7.34 -2.99
CA ASP A 67 3.54 -8.33 -3.74
C ASP A 67 2.06 -8.31 -3.35
N GLU A 68 1.75 -7.90 -2.11
CA GLU A 68 0.37 -7.65 -1.65
C GLU A 68 -0.38 -6.60 -2.49
N LEU A 69 0.34 -5.68 -3.14
CA LEU A 69 -0.23 -4.68 -4.06
C LEU A 69 0.03 -5.01 -5.53
N ARG A 70 1.04 -5.83 -5.84
CA ARG A 70 1.45 -6.16 -7.22
C ARG A 70 0.79 -7.43 -7.75
N ASP A 71 0.50 -8.39 -6.89
CA ASP A 71 -0.02 -9.70 -7.29
C ASP A 71 -1.38 -10.01 -6.64
N HIS A 72 -1.67 -9.42 -5.48
CA HIS A 72 -2.85 -9.74 -4.66
C HIS A 72 -3.83 -8.58 -4.46
N LEU A 73 -3.72 -7.50 -5.24
CA LEU A 73 -4.60 -6.35 -5.05
C LEU A 73 -6.05 -6.74 -5.30
N PHE A 74 -6.90 -6.55 -4.29
CA PHE A 74 -8.34 -6.85 -4.34
C PHE A 74 -8.67 -8.31 -4.70
N GLU A 75 -7.78 -9.25 -4.39
CA GLU A 75 -8.00 -10.68 -4.64
C GLU A 75 -9.26 -11.19 -3.93
N SER A 76 -9.56 -10.68 -2.73
CA SER A 76 -10.76 -11.07 -1.97
C SER A 76 -12.08 -10.74 -2.67
N THR A 77 -12.08 -9.84 -3.66
CA THR A 77 -13.28 -9.39 -4.39
C THR A 77 -13.24 -9.72 -5.88
N ASN A 78 -12.14 -10.27 -6.40
CA ASN A 78 -11.93 -10.57 -7.80
C ASN A 78 -11.60 -12.07 -7.99
N LYS A 79 -11.73 -12.57 -9.22
CA LYS A 79 -11.32 -13.97 -9.53
C LYS A 79 -9.80 -14.17 -9.45
N LEU A 80 -9.04 -13.10 -9.64
CA LEU A 80 -7.58 -13.05 -9.63
C LEU A 80 -7.15 -11.75 -8.94
N GLY A 81 -5.99 -11.76 -8.30
CA GLY A 81 -5.38 -10.54 -7.79
C GLY A 81 -4.94 -9.61 -8.92
N LEU A 82 -5.01 -8.30 -8.67
CA LEU A 82 -4.62 -7.26 -9.62
C LEU A 82 -3.22 -6.72 -9.30
N ASP A 83 -2.63 -6.04 -10.29
CA ASP A 83 -1.35 -5.35 -10.15
C ASP A 83 -1.55 -3.83 -10.08
N LEU A 84 -1.35 -3.25 -8.90
CA LEU A 84 -1.47 -1.81 -8.69
C LEU A 84 -0.42 -1.00 -9.46
N ALA A 85 0.80 -1.53 -9.64
CA ALA A 85 1.84 -0.85 -10.42
C ALA A 85 1.44 -0.81 -11.90
N ALA A 86 0.98 -1.95 -12.46
CA ALA A 86 0.48 -2.01 -13.83
C ALA A 86 -0.75 -1.11 -14.03
N ILE A 87 -1.70 -1.12 -13.08
CA ILE A 87 -2.87 -0.22 -13.09
C ILE A 87 -2.43 1.24 -13.11
N ASN A 88 -1.45 1.63 -12.28
CA ASN A 88 -0.98 3.01 -12.25
C ASN A 88 -0.33 3.43 -13.58
N ILE A 89 0.47 2.55 -14.20
CA ILE A 89 1.08 2.81 -15.52
C ILE A 89 -0.01 2.95 -16.58
N GLN A 90 -0.94 2.00 -16.64
CA GLN A 90 -2.04 2.00 -17.60
C GLN A 90 -2.91 3.25 -17.44
N ARG A 91 -3.24 3.61 -16.21
CA ARG A 91 -4.00 4.81 -15.87
C ARG A 91 -3.29 6.10 -16.30
N GLY A 92 -1.96 6.13 -16.23
CA GLY A 92 -1.15 7.24 -16.74
C GLY A 92 -1.28 7.40 -18.25
N ARG A 93 -1.21 6.29 -19.00
CA ARG A 93 -1.39 6.26 -20.46
C ARG A 93 -2.78 6.72 -20.87
N GLU A 94 -3.82 6.23 -20.19
CA GLU A 94 -5.21 6.63 -20.42
C GLU A 94 -5.45 8.13 -20.21
N ARG A 95 -4.67 8.74 -19.31
CA ARG A 95 -4.72 10.19 -19.04
C ARG A 95 -3.80 11.01 -19.93
N GLY A 96 -3.08 10.38 -20.86
CA GLY A 96 -2.10 11.05 -21.72
C GLY A 96 -0.98 11.71 -20.92
N LEU A 97 -0.63 11.16 -19.75
CA LEU A 97 0.53 11.64 -19.02
C LEU A 97 1.77 11.47 -19.90
N PRO A 98 2.66 12.48 -19.96
CA PRO A 98 3.90 12.35 -20.69
C PRO A 98 4.73 11.19 -20.15
N ASP A 99 5.54 10.62 -21.04
CA ASP A 99 6.56 9.68 -20.62
C ASP A 99 7.64 10.37 -19.77
N ILE A 100 8.50 9.56 -19.18
CA ILE A 100 9.56 10.05 -18.30
C ILE A 100 10.50 10.99 -19.06
N ASP A 101 10.79 10.71 -20.33
CA ASP A 101 11.70 11.54 -21.13
C ASP A 101 11.09 12.92 -21.39
N HIS A 102 9.84 13.00 -21.86
CA HIS A 102 9.17 14.28 -22.05
C HIS A 102 9.02 15.06 -20.73
N PHE A 103 8.72 14.35 -19.63
CA PHE A 103 8.61 14.96 -18.31
C PHE A 103 9.95 15.56 -17.86
N LEU A 104 11.06 14.81 -17.97
CA LEU A 104 12.40 15.27 -17.62
C LEU A 104 12.87 16.44 -18.50
N PHE A 105 12.59 16.41 -19.80
CA PHE A 105 12.90 17.55 -20.68
C PHE A 105 12.16 18.82 -20.28
N LYS A 106 10.89 18.71 -19.91
CA LYS A 106 10.07 19.86 -19.51
C LYS A 106 10.43 20.36 -18.11
N ASP A 107 10.68 19.47 -17.16
CA ASP A 107 11.10 19.82 -15.80
C ASP A 107 12.52 20.40 -15.78
N GLN A 108 13.45 19.90 -16.59
CA GLN A 108 14.79 20.48 -16.68
C GLN A 108 14.74 21.89 -17.27
N LEU A 109 13.81 22.18 -18.20
CA LEU A 109 13.52 23.55 -18.65
C LEU A 109 12.89 24.42 -17.55
N TYR A 110 11.92 23.89 -16.79
CA TYR A 110 11.24 24.66 -15.73
C TYR A 110 12.09 24.89 -14.47
N CYS A 111 12.90 23.92 -14.04
CA CYS A 111 13.80 24.03 -12.88
C CYS A 111 15.10 24.79 -13.18
N SER A 112 15.43 25.06 -14.45
CA SER A 112 16.55 25.94 -14.82
C SER A 112 16.14 27.41 -15.05
N LEU A 113 14.85 27.70 -14.90
CA LEU A 113 14.24 29.04 -14.99
C LEU A 113 13.93 29.65 -13.61
N ILE A 114 14.47 29.07 -12.53
CA ILE A 114 14.45 29.57 -11.14
C ILE A 114 15.89 29.49 -10.61
#